data_AF-T0ZUB7-F1
#
_entry.id   AF-T0ZUB7-F1
#
_cell.length_a   1.000
_cell.length_b   1.000
_cell.length_c   1.000
_cell.angle_alpha   90.00
_cell.angle_beta   90.00
_cell.angle_gamma   90.00
#
_symmetry.space_group_name_H-M   'P 1'
#
loop_
_entity.id
_entity.type
_entity.pdbx_description
1 polymer ?
#
loop_
_entity_poly.entity_id
_entity_poly.type
_entity_poly.pdbx_seq_one_letter_code
_entity_poly.pdbx_strand_id
1 'polypeptide(L)'
;TIINAVGLPNPGILNVSGEIEIARKAGKPIIGSVFGKNAKEFSYLAGKMEEYGASAVELNLSCPHVKGFGSEIGGDPSLVKSIVKSVKETVSIPVWSKLSPNVTSLVEIAEAASESDALVLINTVRGMKIDVHASAPVLSNKLGGLSGSSIKPVGIRCVYEVRSNIDIPIIGTGGIES
;
A
#
# COMPACT_ATOMS: atom_id res chain seq x y z
N THR A 1 9.09 -6.36 16.97
CA THR A 1 8.41 -7.16 15.93
C THR A 1 6.93 -7.24 16.22
N ILE A 2 6.08 -6.87 15.25
CA ILE A 2 4.61 -6.88 15.38
C ILE A 2 4.04 -7.72 14.24
N ILE A 3 3.00 -8.52 14.53
CA ILE A 3 2.20 -9.22 13.52
C ILE A 3 0.74 -8.81 13.68
N ASN A 4 0.07 -8.44 12.59
CA ASN A 4 -1.30 -7.96 12.62
C ASN A 4 -2.14 -8.49 11.45
N ALA A 5 -3.46 -8.60 11.65
CA ALA A 5 -4.42 -8.96 10.61
C ALA A 5 -5.67 -8.09 10.75
N VAL A 6 -5.48 -6.77 10.72
CA VAL A 6 -6.53 -5.79 11.03
C VAL A 6 -7.65 -5.81 9.98
N GLY A 7 -7.34 -6.06 8.71
CA GLY A 7 -8.37 -6.21 7.67
C GLY A 7 -8.93 -4.90 7.12
N LEU A 8 -8.17 -3.80 7.19
CA LEU A 8 -8.51 -2.46 6.68
C LEU A 8 -9.81 -1.84 7.27
N PRO A 9 -10.04 -1.85 8.60
CA PRO A 9 -11.17 -1.15 9.18
C PRO A 9 -10.97 0.36 8.97
N ASN A 10 -11.94 0.97 8.33
CA ASN A 10 -11.96 2.41 8.06
C ASN A 10 -13.43 2.87 8.01
N PRO A 11 -13.71 4.15 8.27
CA PRO A 11 -15.08 4.67 8.29
C PRO A 11 -15.73 4.71 6.89
N GLY A 12 -14.97 4.41 5.83
CA GLY A 12 -15.38 4.55 4.44
C GLY A 12 -15.13 5.96 3.90
N ILE A 13 -14.94 6.05 2.59
CA ILE A 13 -14.59 7.31 1.90
C ILE A 13 -15.59 8.44 2.16
N LEU A 14 -16.87 8.14 2.30
CA LEU A 14 -17.90 9.17 2.51
C LEU A 14 -17.86 9.80 3.92
N ASN A 15 -17.16 9.18 4.86
CA ASN A 15 -17.15 9.58 6.27
C ASN A 15 -15.79 10.14 6.74
N VAL A 16 -14.78 10.19 5.86
CA VAL A 16 -13.40 10.56 6.23
C VAL A 16 -13.10 12.07 6.06
N SER A 17 -14.00 12.83 5.43
CA SER A 17 -13.79 14.25 5.14
C SER A 17 -13.52 15.09 6.40
N GLY A 18 -14.20 14.79 7.51
CA GLY A 18 -13.97 15.46 8.80
C GLY A 18 -12.57 15.17 9.38
N GLU A 19 -12.06 13.95 9.24
CA GLU A 19 -10.70 13.60 9.67
C GLU A 19 -9.65 14.34 8.83
N ILE A 20 -9.88 14.44 7.52
CA ILE A 20 -9.01 15.21 6.61
C ILE A 20 -9.02 16.69 6.98
N GLU A 21 -10.18 17.28 7.29
CA GLU A 21 -10.27 18.68 7.70
C GLU A 21 -9.47 18.95 8.99
N ILE A 22 -9.57 18.07 9.99
CA ILE A 22 -8.79 18.15 11.23
C ILE A 22 -7.29 18.08 10.91
N ALA A 23 -6.86 17.12 10.09
CA ALA A 23 -5.47 16.98 9.69
C ALA A 23 -4.96 18.20 8.90
N ARG A 24 -5.80 18.82 8.05
CA ARG A 24 -5.43 20.00 7.27
C ARG A 24 -5.15 21.20 8.15
N LYS A 25 -5.94 21.38 9.23
CA LYS A 25 -5.74 22.45 10.21
C LYS A 25 -4.39 22.36 10.94
N ALA A 26 -3.74 21.20 10.95
CA ALA A 26 -2.39 21.04 11.48
C ALA A 26 -1.29 21.61 10.56
N GLY A 27 -1.62 22.04 9.33
CA GLY A 27 -0.70 22.72 8.42
C GLY A 27 0.38 21.82 7.82
N LYS A 28 0.14 20.50 7.75
CA LYS A 28 1.04 19.52 7.13
C LYS A 28 0.41 18.91 5.88
N PRO A 29 1.21 18.52 4.86
CA PRO A 29 0.69 17.75 3.73
C PRO A 29 0.06 16.43 4.19
N ILE A 30 -1.03 16.04 3.55
CA ILE A 30 -1.75 14.80 3.86
C ILE A 30 -1.64 13.88 2.66
N ILE A 31 -1.21 12.64 2.90
CA ILE A 31 -1.21 11.59 1.88
C ILE A 31 -2.39 10.67 2.17
N GLY A 32 -3.40 10.69 1.31
CA GLY A 32 -4.58 9.84 1.45
C GLY A 32 -4.31 8.43 0.95
N SER A 33 -4.17 7.45 1.84
CA SER A 33 -4.04 6.04 1.43
C SER A 33 -5.40 5.45 1.06
N VAL A 34 -5.52 4.95 -0.18
CA VAL A 34 -6.74 4.31 -0.69
C VAL A 34 -6.50 2.85 -1.05
N PHE A 35 -7.53 2.04 -0.89
CA PHE A 35 -7.55 0.65 -1.33
C PHE A 35 -8.89 0.34 -2.00
N GLY A 36 -8.85 -0.28 -3.17
CA GLY A 36 -10.02 -0.74 -3.93
C GLY A 36 -9.76 -2.07 -4.62
N LYS A 37 -10.79 -2.60 -5.31
CA LYS A 37 -10.73 -3.91 -5.98
C LYS A 37 -10.31 -3.82 -7.44
N ASN A 38 -10.43 -2.66 -8.06
CA ASN A 38 -10.16 -2.44 -9.48
C ASN A 38 -9.92 -0.95 -9.78
N ALA A 39 -9.49 -0.64 -11.01
CA ALA A 39 -9.17 0.71 -11.47
C ALA A 39 -10.31 1.72 -11.22
N LYS A 40 -11.57 1.32 -11.44
CA LYS A 40 -12.75 2.19 -11.23
C LYS A 40 -12.89 2.58 -9.77
N GLU A 41 -12.77 1.62 -8.85
CA GLU A 41 -12.88 1.87 -7.41
C GLU A 41 -11.71 2.72 -6.90
N PHE A 42 -10.47 2.42 -7.32
CA PHE A 42 -9.31 3.24 -6.98
C PHE A 42 -9.47 4.69 -7.47
N SER A 43 -9.92 4.89 -8.71
CA SER A 43 -10.13 6.23 -9.28
C SER A 43 -11.20 7.02 -8.53
N TYR A 44 -12.32 6.38 -8.18
CA TYR A 44 -13.37 7.00 -7.37
C TYR A 44 -12.85 7.43 -5.99
N LEU A 45 -12.11 6.55 -5.30
CA LEU A 45 -11.54 6.83 -3.98
C LEU A 45 -10.50 7.95 -4.05
N ALA A 46 -9.64 7.95 -5.06
CA ALA A 46 -8.62 8.97 -5.27
C ALA A 46 -9.25 10.34 -5.55
N GLY A 47 -10.25 10.42 -6.43
CA GLY A 47 -10.96 11.67 -6.71
C GLY A 47 -11.65 12.24 -5.46
N LYS A 48 -12.22 11.38 -4.61
CA LYS A 48 -12.79 11.83 -3.33
C LYS A 48 -11.73 12.31 -2.33
N MET A 49 -10.58 11.63 -2.26
CA MET A 49 -9.45 12.10 -1.44
C MET A 49 -8.96 13.49 -1.88
N GLU A 50 -8.84 13.71 -3.19
CA GLU A 50 -8.49 15.01 -3.75
C GLU A 50 -9.56 16.07 -3.43
N GLU A 51 -10.84 15.76 -3.59
CA GLU A 51 -11.96 16.66 -3.25
C GLU A 51 -11.93 17.10 -1.77
N TYR A 52 -11.57 16.19 -0.86
CA TYR A 52 -11.42 16.52 0.57
C TYR A 52 -10.10 17.25 0.88
N GLY A 53 -9.18 17.28 -0.07
CA GLY A 53 -7.95 18.06 -0.04
C GLY A 53 -6.73 17.33 0.48
N ALA A 54 -6.62 16.04 0.16
CA ALA A 54 -5.34 15.35 0.23
C ALA A 54 -4.31 16.04 -0.68
N SER A 55 -3.05 16.09 -0.24
CA SER A 55 -1.93 16.65 -1.00
C SER A 55 -1.33 15.64 -1.98
N ALA A 56 -1.54 14.35 -1.74
CA ALA A 56 -1.22 13.24 -2.62
C ALA A 56 -2.14 12.05 -2.27
N VAL A 57 -2.27 11.09 -3.18
CA VAL A 57 -2.95 9.81 -2.93
C VAL A 57 -1.94 8.67 -2.96
N GLU A 58 -1.97 7.79 -1.96
CA GLU A 58 -1.20 6.54 -1.94
C GLU A 58 -2.11 5.36 -2.32
N LEU A 59 -1.80 4.69 -3.42
CA LEU A 59 -2.47 3.49 -3.87
C LEU A 59 -1.89 2.30 -3.10
N ASN A 60 -2.66 1.77 -2.15
CA ASN A 60 -2.28 0.57 -1.43
C ASN A 60 -2.54 -0.68 -2.29
N LEU A 61 -1.57 -1.03 -3.14
CA LEU A 61 -1.72 -2.13 -4.09
C LEU A 61 -1.45 -3.51 -3.48
N SER A 62 -1.09 -3.61 -2.19
CA SER A 62 -0.64 -4.87 -1.59
C SER A 62 -1.75 -5.78 -1.07
N CYS A 63 -3.03 -5.41 -1.17
CA CYS A 63 -4.07 -6.16 -0.44
C CYS A 63 -4.51 -7.44 -1.20
N PRO A 64 -4.62 -8.59 -0.50
CA PRO A 64 -4.81 -9.90 -1.13
C PRO A 64 -6.27 -10.31 -1.37
N HIS A 65 -7.26 -9.42 -1.18
CA HIS A 65 -8.67 -9.84 -1.11
C HIS A 65 -9.53 -9.27 -2.24
N VAL A 66 -9.32 -9.77 -3.47
CA VAL A 66 -10.40 -9.83 -4.47
C VAL A 66 -10.86 -11.28 -4.54
N LYS A 67 -11.99 -11.59 -3.89
CA LYS A 67 -12.64 -12.90 -4.03
C LYS A 67 -12.98 -13.12 -5.51
N GLY A 68 -12.40 -14.15 -6.12
CA GLY A 68 -12.75 -14.63 -7.47
C GLY A 68 -11.59 -14.79 -8.45
N PHE A 69 -10.42 -14.18 -8.21
CA PHE A 69 -9.36 -14.13 -9.24
C PHE A 69 -8.00 -14.76 -8.89
N GLY A 70 -7.81 -15.34 -7.69
CA GLY A 70 -6.60 -16.11 -7.36
C GLY A 70 -5.28 -15.32 -7.32
N SER A 71 -5.23 -14.09 -7.85
CA SER A 71 -4.08 -13.18 -7.80
C SER A 71 -4.33 -12.02 -6.83
N GLU A 72 -3.28 -11.69 -6.07
CA GLU A 72 -3.21 -10.45 -5.30
C GLU A 72 -3.10 -9.28 -6.29
N ILE A 73 -3.84 -8.17 -6.10
CA ILE A 73 -3.80 -7.02 -7.04
C ILE A 73 -2.36 -6.56 -7.31
N GLY A 74 -1.55 -6.47 -6.26
CA GLY A 74 -0.15 -6.09 -6.33
C GLY A 74 0.80 -7.17 -6.84
N GLY A 75 0.28 -8.35 -7.21
CA GLY A 75 1.04 -9.42 -7.85
C GLY A 75 0.77 -9.54 -9.35
N ASP A 76 -0.14 -8.75 -9.92
CA ASP A 76 -0.45 -8.71 -11.35
C ASP A 76 0.01 -7.38 -11.97
N PRO A 77 1.11 -7.37 -12.75
CA PRO A 77 1.63 -6.16 -13.40
C PRO A 77 0.60 -5.48 -14.31
N SER A 78 -0.25 -6.23 -15.00
CA SER A 78 -1.25 -5.67 -15.92
C SER A 78 -2.33 -4.92 -15.14
N LEU A 79 -2.76 -5.49 -14.02
CA LEU A 79 -3.76 -4.86 -13.16
C LEU A 79 -3.19 -3.61 -12.45
N VAL A 80 -1.94 -3.69 -11.95
CA VAL A 80 -1.23 -2.55 -11.36
C VAL A 80 -1.15 -1.39 -12.35
N LYS A 81 -0.68 -1.65 -13.58
CA LYS A 81 -0.57 -0.62 -14.61
C LYS A 81 -1.92 0.02 -14.94
N SER A 82 -2.97 -0.80 -15.08
CA SER A 82 -4.33 -0.34 -15.34
C SER A 82 -4.86 0.57 -14.23
N ILE A 83 -4.63 0.21 -12.96
CA ILE A 83 -5.04 1.00 -11.80
C ILE A 83 -4.28 2.34 -11.77
N VAL A 84 -2.94 2.30 -11.85
CA VAL A 84 -2.11 3.51 -11.77
C VAL A 84 -2.49 4.50 -12.87
N LYS A 85 -2.59 4.03 -14.12
CA LYS A 85 -2.99 4.86 -15.26
C LYS A 85 -4.35 5.50 -15.06
N SER A 86 -5.36 4.70 -14.68
CA SER A 86 -6.72 5.19 -14.46
C SER A 86 -6.78 6.26 -13.36
N VAL A 87 -6.01 6.12 -12.28
CA VAL A 87 -5.96 7.13 -11.21
C VAL A 87 -5.24 8.38 -11.69
N LYS A 88 -4.11 8.26 -12.39
CA LYS A 88 -3.36 9.40 -12.96
C LYS A 88 -4.19 10.24 -13.92
N GLU A 89 -5.12 9.62 -14.64
CA GLU A 89 -6.07 10.32 -15.53
C GLU A 89 -7.23 10.97 -14.76
N THR A 90 -7.48 10.57 -13.51
CA THR A 90 -8.62 11.02 -12.71
C THR A 90 -8.30 12.20 -11.80
N VAL A 91 -7.08 12.25 -11.24
CA VAL A 91 -6.70 13.27 -10.23
C VAL A 91 -5.57 14.17 -10.74
N SER A 92 -5.49 15.38 -10.19
CA SER A 92 -4.42 16.35 -10.48
C SER A 92 -3.30 16.36 -9.44
N ILE A 93 -3.55 15.82 -8.24
CA ILE A 93 -2.55 15.64 -7.18
C ILE A 93 -1.60 14.45 -7.46
N PRO A 94 -0.39 14.43 -6.87
CA PRO A 94 0.53 13.31 -6.99
C PRO A 94 -0.08 11.96 -6.57
N VAL A 95 0.24 10.91 -7.33
CA VAL A 95 -0.19 9.53 -7.13
C VAL A 95 1.02 8.69 -6.78
N TRP A 96 0.99 8.05 -5.62
CA TRP A 96 2.05 7.18 -5.13
C TRP A 96 1.58 5.73 -5.12
N SER A 97 2.46 4.78 -5.42
CA SER A 97 2.13 3.35 -5.40
C SER A 97 2.86 2.62 -4.27
N LYS A 98 2.10 2.09 -3.30
CA LYS A 98 2.63 1.29 -2.18
C LYS A 98 2.67 -0.18 -2.56
N LEU A 99 3.87 -0.75 -2.65
CA LEU A 99 4.06 -2.12 -3.15
C LEU A 99 4.34 -3.14 -2.05
N SER A 100 3.92 -4.38 -2.32
CA SER A 100 4.12 -5.53 -1.45
C SER A 100 5.51 -6.14 -1.66
N PRO A 101 6.22 -6.56 -0.60
CA PRO A 101 7.42 -7.39 -0.74
C PRO A 101 7.09 -8.86 -1.02
N ASN A 102 5.81 -9.25 -1.00
CA ASN A 102 5.35 -10.65 -1.08
C ASN A 102 5.03 -11.07 -2.53
N VAL A 103 5.92 -10.75 -3.46
CA VAL A 103 5.74 -11.03 -4.89
C VAL A 103 6.96 -11.76 -5.44
N THR A 104 6.78 -12.48 -6.55
CA THR A 104 7.88 -13.20 -7.21
C THR A 104 8.94 -12.24 -7.75
N SER A 105 8.53 -11.16 -8.41
CA SER A 105 9.41 -10.12 -8.94
C SER A 105 8.90 -8.76 -8.51
N LEU A 106 9.57 -8.11 -7.55
CA LEU A 106 9.21 -6.76 -7.14
C LEU A 106 9.52 -5.73 -8.24
N VAL A 107 10.60 -5.94 -9.00
CA VAL A 107 11.01 -5.03 -10.07
C VAL A 107 9.94 -4.97 -11.17
N GLU A 108 9.38 -6.11 -11.58
CA GLU A 108 8.32 -6.18 -12.59
C GLU A 108 7.05 -5.43 -12.16
N ILE A 109 6.65 -5.58 -10.89
CA ILE A 109 5.51 -4.85 -10.32
C ILE A 109 5.80 -3.35 -10.23
N ALA A 110 7.02 -2.99 -9.86
CA ALA A 110 7.43 -1.61 -9.75
C ALA A 110 7.50 -0.93 -11.14
N GLU A 111 7.93 -1.64 -12.18
CA GLU A 111 7.91 -1.18 -13.56
C GLU A 111 6.47 -0.93 -14.03
N ALA A 112 5.54 -1.84 -13.72
CA ALA A 112 4.12 -1.64 -14.00
C ALA A 112 3.53 -0.43 -13.26
N ALA A 113 4.07 -0.08 -12.10
CA ALA A 113 3.66 1.09 -11.32
C ALA A 113 4.42 2.39 -11.68
N SER A 114 5.35 2.36 -12.65
CA SER A 114 6.29 3.45 -12.92
C SER A 114 5.66 4.76 -13.45
N GLU A 115 4.41 4.73 -13.90
CA GLU A 115 3.63 5.94 -14.23
C GLU A 115 3.19 6.72 -12.97
N SER A 116 3.40 6.16 -11.78
CA SER A 116 3.20 6.87 -10.50
C SER A 116 4.25 7.97 -10.31
N ASP A 117 3.92 8.99 -9.52
CA ASP A 117 4.87 10.06 -9.19
C ASP A 117 5.91 9.63 -8.13
N ALA A 118 5.59 8.59 -7.35
CA ALA A 118 6.53 7.94 -6.44
C ALA A 118 6.13 6.49 -6.14
N LEU A 119 7.10 5.68 -5.73
CA LEU A 119 6.88 4.37 -5.14
C LEU A 119 7.06 4.42 -3.63
N VAL A 120 6.24 3.67 -2.89
CA VAL A 120 6.39 3.50 -1.45
C VAL A 120 6.71 2.05 -1.15
N LEU A 121 7.89 1.79 -0.59
CA LEU A 121 8.44 0.44 -0.40
C LEU A 121 8.91 0.26 1.03
N ILE A 122 8.43 -0.69 1.82
CA ILE A 122 7.53 -1.81 1.50
C ILE A 122 6.28 -1.80 2.39
N ASN A 123 5.23 -2.48 1.93
CA ASN A 123 4.19 -2.96 2.83
C ASN A 123 4.71 -4.12 3.72
N THR A 124 3.88 -4.64 4.61
CA THR A 124 4.23 -5.71 5.56
C THR A 124 4.64 -7.01 4.86
N VAL A 125 5.51 -7.79 5.52
CA VAL A 125 5.91 -9.13 5.06
C VAL A 125 4.90 -10.15 5.57
N ARG A 126 4.48 -11.12 4.76
CA ARG A 126 3.52 -12.15 5.19
C ARG A 126 4.16 -13.07 6.23
N GLY A 127 3.48 -13.29 7.34
CA GLY A 127 3.98 -14.13 8.43
C GLY A 127 2.89 -14.79 9.27
N MET A 128 3.33 -15.56 10.25
CA MET A 128 2.49 -16.23 11.27
C MET A 128 3.21 -16.18 12.61
N LYS A 129 2.44 -16.10 13.70
CA LYS A 129 2.93 -16.33 15.05
C LYS A 129 2.14 -17.48 15.66
N ILE A 130 2.85 -18.47 16.16
CA ILE A 130 2.29 -19.63 16.88
C ILE A 130 2.47 -19.41 18.38
N ASP A 131 1.40 -19.61 19.14
CA ASP A 131 1.50 -19.87 20.56
C ASP A 131 1.82 -21.35 20.74
N VAL A 132 3.01 -21.65 21.28
CA VAL A 132 3.51 -23.01 21.44
C VAL A 132 2.79 -23.80 22.53
N HIS A 133 2.21 -23.12 23.53
CA HIS A 133 1.44 -23.77 24.58
C HIS A 133 0.04 -24.12 24.11
N ALA A 134 -0.58 -23.22 23.32
CA ALA A 134 -1.86 -23.50 22.69
C ALA A 134 -1.74 -24.38 21.43
N SER A 135 -0.52 -24.55 20.90
CA SER A 135 -0.25 -25.20 19.60
C SER A 135 -1.11 -24.63 18.46
N ALA A 136 -1.33 -23.31 18.48
CA ALA A 136 -2.27 -22.64 17.60
C ALA A 136 -1.77 -21.26 17.14
N PRO A 137 -2.26 -20.74 15.99
CA PRO A 137 -1.98 -19.37 15.58
C PRO A 137 -2.51 -18.34 16.57
N VAL A 138 -1.70 -17.32 16.87
CA VAL A 138 -2.09 -16.21 17.75
C VAL A 138 -3.17 -15.34 17.10
N LEU A 139 -3.15 -15.19 15.77
CA LEU A 139 -4.15 -14.42 15.04
C LEU A 139 -5.31 -15.32 14.60
N SER A 140 -6.54 -14.85 14.74
CA SER A 140 -7.74 -15.53 14.22
C SER A 140 -7.68 -15.75 12.71
N ASN A 141 -7.14 -14.78 11.96
CA ASN A 141 -6.88 -14.89 10.53
C ASN A 141 -5.71 -15.84 10.18
N LYS A 142 -5.05 -16.42 11.19
CA LYS A 142 -3.88 -17.31 11.13
C LYS A 142 -2.61 -16.62 10.61
N LEU A 143 -2.70 -16.03 9.43
CA LEU A 143 -1.67 -15.25 8.77
C LEU A 143 -1.89 -13.75 9.02
N GLY A 144 -0.80 -13.00 9.06
CA GLY A 144 -0.82 -11.55 9.20
C GLY A 144 0.38 -10.88 8.56
N GLY A 145 0.36 -9.55 8.57
CA GLY A 145 1.48 -8.70 8.17
C GLY A 145 2.47 -8.52 9.31
N LEU A 146 3.71 -8.94 9.06
CA LEU A 146 4.89 -8.71 9.89
C LEU A 146 5.46 -7.32 9.63
N SER A 147 5.67 -6.55 10.70
CA SER A 147 6.29 -5.23 10.68
C SER A 147 7.22 -5.00 11.88
N GLY A 148 7.84 -3.82 11.94
CA GLY A 148 8.86 -3.44 12.93
C GLY A 148 10.28 -3.72 12.44
N SER A 149 11.28 -3.47 13.29
CA SER A 149 12.71 -3.60 12.98
C SER A 149 13.11 -4.89 12.26
N SER A 150 12.43 -6.00 12.52
CA SER A 150 12.69 -7.30 11.88
C SER A 150 12.57 -7.30 10.35
N ILE A 151 11.81 -6.36 9.76
CA ILE A 151 11.65 -6.28 8.30
C ILE A 151 12.57 -5.23 7.65
N LYS A 152 13.40 -4.50 8.42
CA LYS A 152 14.30 -3.47 7.89
C LYS A 152 15.24 -4.02 6.79
N PRO A 153 15.90 -5.18 6.95
CA PRO A 153 16.75 -5.72 5.88
C PRO A 153 15.99 -6.05 4.59
N VAL A 154 14.74 -6.53 4.71
CA VAL A 154 13.86 -6.79 3.55
C VAL A 154 13.49 -5.48 2.85
N GLY A 155 13.12 -4.45 3.62
CA GLY A 155 12.81 -3.12 3.09
C GLY A 155 14.00 -2.49 2.35
N ILE A 156 15.20 -2.55 2.94
CA ILE A 156 16.43 -2.05 2.31
C ILE A 156 16.72 -2.78 1.00
N ARG A 157 16.64 -4.12 0.98
CA ARG A 157 16.80 -4.91 -0.25
C ARG A 157 15.82 -4.45 -1.34
N CYS A 158 14.53 -4.34 -0.99
CA CYS A 158 13.50 -3.91 -1.93
C CYS A 158 13.76 -2.51 -2.50
N VAL A 159 14.16 -1.54 -1.66
CA VAL A 159 14.53 -0.20 -2.13
C VAL A 159 15.74 -0.26 -3.05
N TYR A 160 16.77 -1.02 -2.69
CA TYR A 160 17.99 -1.17 -3.50
C TYR A 160 17.72 -1.79 -4.88
N GLU A 161 16.96 -2.90 -4.91
CA GLU A 161 16.61 -3.60 -6.15
C GLU A 161 15.77 -2.71 -7.08
N VAL A 162 14.74 -2.04 -6.55
CA VAL A 162 13.88 -1.19 -7.37
C VAL A 162 14.63 0.05 -7.85
N ARG A 163 15.40 0.73 -6.99
CA ARG A 163 16.18 1.92 -7.36
C ARG A 163 17.23 1.64 -8.44
N SER A 164 17.69 0.39 -8.55
CA SER A 164 18.65 -0.03 -9.58
C SER A 164 18.02 -0.15 -10.98
N ASN A 165 16.68 -0.21 -11.07
CA ASN A 165 15.95 -0.43 -12.32
C ASN A 165 14.96 0.70 -12.65
N ILE A 166 14.58 1.53 -11.68
CA ILE A 166 13.49 2.51 -11.81
C ILE A 166 13.91 3.87 -11.29
N ASP A 167 13.60 4.91 -12.07
CA ASP A 167 14.10 6.27 -11.83
C ASP A 167 13.19 7.18 -11.00
N ILE A 168 11.92 6.84 -10.80
CA ILE A 168 11.02 7.69 -10.00
C ILE A 168 11.38 7.68 -8.50
N PRO A 169 11.00 8.72 -7.74
CA PRO A 169 11.24 8.79 -6.30
C PRO A 169 10.73 7.56 -5.53
N ILE A 170 11.49 7.14 -4.51
CA ILE A 170 11.14 6.02 -3.64
C ILE A 170 11.07 6.50 -2.18
N ILE A 171 9.93 6.24 -1.53
CA ILE A 171 9.71 6.47 -0.12
C ILE A 171 9.89 5.14 0.62
N GLY A 172 10.99 5.03 1.36
CA GLY A 172 11.34 3.84 2.13
C GLY A 172 10.54 3.71 3.42
N THR A 173 9.93 2.55 3.65
CA THR A 173 9.21 2.18 4.87
C THR A 173 9.52 0.74 5.27
N GLY A 174 9.47 0.46 6.58
CA GLY A 174 9.63 -0.88 7.13
C GLY A 174 10.81 -0.96 8.09
N GLY A 175 10.51 -1.08 9.38
CA GLY A 175 11.51 -1.29 10.43
C GLY A 175 12.44 -0.10 10.71
N ILE A 176 12.00 1.12 10.41
CA ILE A 176 12.74 2.34 10.73
C ILE A 176 12.46 2.73 12.20
N GLU A 177 13.50 2.69 13.02
CA GLU A 177 13.47 3.09 14.44
C GLU A 177 14.54 4.17 14.75
N SER A 178 15.46 4.39 13.80
CA SER A 178 16.54 5.39 13.79
C SER A 178 17.09 5.54 12.38
#